data_AF-A0A183E491-F1
#
_entry.id   AF-A0A183E491-F1
#
_cell.length_a   1.000
_cell.length_b   1.000
_cell.length_c   1.000
_cell.angle_alpha   90.00
_cell.angle_beta   90.00
_cell.angle_gamma   90.00
#
_symmetry.space_group_name_H-M   'P 1'
#
loop_
_entity.id
_entity.type
_entity.pdbx_description
1 polymer ?
#
loop_
_entity_poly.entity_id
_entity_poly.type
_entity_poly.pdbx_seq_one_letter_code
_entity_poly.pdbx_strand_id
1 'polypeptide(L)'
;MHVNSCASGNPHQVAVALIDMITGLYAHGAILTALLQRNQTGKGQKVECNLLATQMAALLNVASNYLNAGVLDCSEAVQRESILPCQAFRTKDQRYFVVAVGSDSGFKKVRN
;
A
#
# COMPACT_ATOMS: atom_id res chain seq x y z
N MET A 1 -5.30 11.19 2.39
CA MET A 1 -6.72 10.80 2.32
C MET A 1 -7.32 10.90 0.93
N HIS A 2 -6.92 11.87 0.08
CA HIS A 2 -7.48 12.05 -1.26
C HIS A 2 -7.53 10.75 -2.11
N VAL A 3 -6.46 9.97 -2.11
CA VAL A 3 -6.35 8.69 -2.84
C VAL A 3 -7.37 7.64 -2.39
N ASN A 4 -7.90 7.72 -1.16
CA ASN A 4 -8.87 6.75 -0.63
C ASN A 4 -10.32 7.06 -1.03
N SER A 5 -10.57 8.18 -1.71
CA SER A 5 -11.90 8.79 -1.88
C SER A 5 -12.59 8.42 -3.20
N CYS A 6 -11.87 7.77 -4.11
CA CYS A 6 -12.21 7.84 -5.54
C CYS A 6 -13.46 7.07 -5.99
N ALA A 7 -14.07 6.24 -5.15
CA ALA A 7 -15.31 5.54 -5.49
C ALA A 7 -16.61 6.29 -5.13
N SER A 8 -16.57 7.31 -4.27
CA SER A 8 -17.80 7.95 -3.75
C SER A 8 -17.71 9.46 -3.49
N GLY A 9 -16.64 10.10 -3.97
CA GLY A 9 -16.43 11.55 -3.86
C GLY A 9 -16.05 12.06 -2.47
N ASN A 10 -16.28 11.26 -1.42
CA ASN A 10 -15.94 11.63 -0.05
C ASN A 10 -14.65 10.93 0.40
N PRO A 11 -13.69 11.65 1.01
CA PRO A 11 -12.51 11.06 1.60
C PRO A 11 -12.86 10.07 2.71
N HIS A 12 -12.55 8.80 2.46
CA HIS A 12 -12.71 7.76 3.46
C HIS A 12 -11.44 7.59 4.27
N GLN A 13 -11.62 7.56 5.59
CA GLN A 13 -10.58 7.15 6.51
C GLN A 13 -10.34 5.65 6.32
N VAL A 14 -9.07 5.24 6.22
CA VAL A 14 -8.73 3.82 6.32
C VAL A 14 -9.19 3.35 7.70
N ALA A 15 -9.93 2.24 7.74
CA ALA A 15 -10.60 1.75 8.96
C ALA A 15 -9.66 1.44 10.15
N VAL A 16 -8.35 1.45 9.91
CA VAL A 16 -7.31 1.20 10.89
C VAL A 16 -6.32 2.36 10.84
N ALA A 17 -5.68 2.66 11.96
CA ALA A 17 -4.54 3.58 12.08
C ALA A 17 -3.30 3.04 11.33
N LEU A 18 -3.45 2.85 10.02
CA LEU A 18 -2.48 2.18 9.15
C LEU A 18 -1.14 2.92 9.14
N ILE A 19 -1.19 4.26 9.12
CA ILE A 19 0.02 5.08 9.15
C ILE A 19 0.74 4.93 10.50
N ASP A 20 0.02 4.83 11.61
CA ASP A 20 0.64 4.61 12.93
C ASP A 20 1.31 3.24 12.99
N MET A 21 0.66 2.19 12.46
CA MET A 21 1.24 0.84 12.40
C MET A 21 2.50 0.80 11.53
N ILE A 22 2.44 1.39 10.33
CA ILE A 22 3.59 1.48 9.41
C ILE A 22 4.72 2.25 10.09
N THR A 23 4.42 3.36 10.75
CA THR A 23 5.42 4.17 11.47
C THR A 23 6.04 3.42 12.63
N GLY A 24 5.25 2.65 13.38
CA GLY A 24 5.74 1.76 14.41
C GLY A 24 6.70 0.70 13.85
N LEU A 25 6.41 0.14 12.67
CA LEU A 25 7.28 -0.83 12.01
C LEU A 25 8.60 -0.21 11.52
N TYR A 26 8.55 1.01 10.96
CA TYR A 26 9.75 1.76 10.59
C TYR A 26 10.59 2.13 11.82
N ALA A 27 9.96 2.59 12.90
CA ALA A 27 10.63 2.90 14.16
C ALA A 27 11.31 1.67 14.75
N HIS A 28 10.62 0.54 14.75
CA HIS A 28 11.17 -0.74 15.21
C HIS A 28 12.41 -1.14 14.39
N GLY A 29 12.32 -1.08 13.06
CA GLY A 29 13.46 -1.34 12.18
C GLY A 29 14.65 -0.41 12.46
N ALA A 30 14.40 0.89 12.56
CA ALA A 30 15.43 1.89 12.84
C ALA A 30 16.11 1.68 14.20
N ILE A 31 15.36 1.28 15.23
CA ILE A 31 15.92 0.94 16.55
C ILE A 31 16.83 -0.29 16.45
N LEU A 32 16.41 -1.34 15.74
CA LEU A 32 17.24 -2.53 15.54
C LEU A 32 18.55 -2.19 14.81
N THR A 33 18.48 -1.40 13.75
CA THR A 33 19.68 -0.94 13.02
C THR A 33 20.57 -0.08 13.91
N ALA A 34 19.98 0.76 14.76
CA ALA A 34 20.73 1.58 15.70
C ALA A 34 21.46 0.76 16.77
N LEU A 35 20.83 -0.30 17.28
CA LEU A 35 21.45 -1.23 18.22
C LEU A 35 22.58 -2.02 17.55
N LEU A 36 22.40 -2.43 16.29
CA LEU A 36 23.44 -3.10 15.52
C LEU A 36 24.66 -2.21 15.32
N GLN A 37 24.45 -0.95 14.94
CA GLN A 37 25.54 0.01 14.79
C GLN A 37 26.22 0.32 16.13
N ARG A 38 25.46 0.44 17.22
CA ARG A 38 26.02 0.62 18.57
C ARG A 38 26.90 -0.56 18.97
N ASN A 39 26.54 -1.79 18.59
CA ASN A 39 27.36 -2.97 18.86
C ASN A 39 28.73 -2.87 18.17
N GLN A 40 28.76 -2.38 16.93
CA GLN A 40 30.00 -2.25 16.15
C GLN A 40 30.85 -1.03 16.55
N THR A 41 30.21 0.08 16.93
CA THR A 41 30.90 1.38 17.11
C THR A 41 30.97 1.85 18.56
N GLY A 42 30.22 1.23 19.47
CA GLY A 42 30.03 1.68 20.85
C GLY A 42 29.16 2.94 21.00
N LYS A 43 28.72 3.57 19.92
CA LYS A 43 27.98 4.85 19.95
C LYS A 43 26.48 4.66 19.71
N GLY A 44 25.67 5.31 20.54
CA GLY A 44 24.24 5.44 20.29
C GLY A 44 23.94 6.46 19.19
N GLN A 45 22.69 6.49 18.72
CA GLN A 45 22.20 7.49 17.77
C GLN A 45 20.76 7.89 18.10
N LYS A 46 20.34 9.05 17.59
CA LYS A 46 18.95 9.51 17.67
C LYS A 46 18.15 8.90 16.51
N VAL A 47 17.04 8.25 16.82
CA VAL A 47 16.08 7.77 15.82
C VAL A 47 14.91 8.74 15.78
N GLU A 48 14.62 9.30 14.61
CA GLU A 48 13.49 10.20 14.39
C GLU A 48 12.51 9.54 13.41
N CYS A 49 11.22 9.55 13.78
CA CYS A 49 10.14 9.01 12.97
C CYS A 49 9.11 10.10 12.73
N ASN A 50 8.61 10.19 11.50
CA ASN A 50 7.63 11.21 11.10
C ASN A 50 6.46 10.53 10.39
N LEU A 51 5.25 10.69 10.94
CA LEU A 51 4.00 10.16 10.40
C LEU A 51 3.73 10.63 8.96
N LEU A 52 4.14 11.86 8.62
CA LEU A 52 3.98 12.39 7.28
C LEU A 52 4.91 11.68 6.29
N ALA A 53 6.16 11.47 6.67
CA ALA A 53 7.15 10.81 5.82
C ALA A 53 6.77 9.34 5.57
N THR A 54 6.26 8.65 6.60
CA THR A 54 5.78 7.27 6.46
C THR A 54 4.50 7.19 5.63
N GLN A 55 3.61 8.18 5.73
CA GLN A 55 2.46 8.30 4.84
C GLN A 55 2.87 8.51 3.38
N MET A 56 3.87 9.36 3.11
CA MET A 56 4.40 9.56 1.77
C MET A 56 5.02 8.27 1.22
N ALA A 57 5.80 7.56 2.04
CA ALA A 57 6.39 6.28 1.67
C ALA A 57 5.33 5.21 1.37
N ALA A 58 4.19 5.23 2.08
CA ALA A 58 3.10 4.29 1.88
C ALA A 58 2.32 4.48 0.56
N LEU A 59 2.49 5.61 -0.13
CA LEU A 59 1.83 5.87 -1.42
C LEU A 59 2.38 4.99 -2.56
N LEU A 60 3.63 4.51 -2.44
CA LEU A 60 4.26 3.58 -3.38
C LEU A 60 4.01 3.97 -4.85
N ASN A 61 3.33 3.11 -5.61
CA ASN A 61 3.08 3.26 -7.04
C ASN A 61 2.24 4.50 -7.36
N VAL A 62 1.36 4.94 -6.47
CA VAL A 62 0.56 6.16 -6.69
C VAL A 62 1.47 7.40 -6.72
N ALA A 63 2.44 7.47 -5.81
CA ALA A 63 3.44 8.54 -5.82
C ALA A 63 4.35 8.45 -7.07
N SER A 64 4.77 7.24 -7.45
CA SER A 64 5.58 7.02 -8.64
C SER A 64 4.89 7.46 -9.93
N ASN A 65 3.62 7.10 -10.11
CA ASN A 65 2.84 7.45 -11.30
C ASN A 65 2.65 8.97 -11.41
N TYR A 66 2.38 9.64 -10.28
CA TYR A 66 2.27 11.09 -10.26
C TYR A 66 3.60 11.79 -10.54
N LEU A 67 4.70 11.33 -9.93
CA LEU A 67 6.02 11.94 -10.11
C LEU A 67 6.59 11.74 -11.52
N ASN A 68 6.39 10.56 -12.11
CA ASN A 68 6.99 10.20 -13.41
C ASN A 68 6.12 10.58 -14.62
N ALA A 69 4.80 10.53 -14.48
CA ALA A 69 3.87 10.74 -15.60
C ALA A 69 2.88 11.90 -15.37
N GLY A 70 2.87 12.54 -14.19
CA GLY A 70 1.85 13.52 -13.82
C GLY A 70 0.46 12.91 -13.66
N VAL A 71 0.35 11.57 -13.68
CA VAL A 71 -0.92 10.84 -13.62
C VAL A 71 -1.21 10.48 -12.18
N LEU A 72 -2.34 11.00 -11.68
CA LEU A 72 -2.85 10.61 -10.37
C LEU A 72 -3.80 9.42 -10.57
N ASP A 73 -3.25 8.21 -10.55
CA ASP A 73 -4.06 6.98 -10.69
C ASP A 73 -4.94 6.79 -9.46
N CYS A 74 -6.21 7.08 -9.65
CA CYS A 74 -7.27 6.84 -8.70
C CYS A 74 -8.00 5.54 -9.05
N SER A 75 -7.22 4.48 -9.30
CA SER A 75 -7.78 3.17 -9.62
C SER A 75 -8.49 2.62 -8.38
N GLU A 76 -9.69 2.06 -8.56
CA GLU A 76 -10.44 1.45 -7.47
C GLU A 76 -9.51 0.52 -6.67
N ALA A 77 -9.57 0.54 -5.33
CA ALA A 77 -8.76 -0.32 -4.48
C ALA A 77 -8.89 -1.83 -4.82
N VAL A 78 -9.92 -2.17 -5.60
CA VAL A 78 -10.23 -3.50 -6.12
C VAL A 78 -9.70 -3.75 -7.54
N GLN A 79 -9.58 -2.73 -8.40
CA GLN A 79 -9.04 -2.87 -9.75
C GLN A 79 -7.61 -2.35 -9.78
N ARG A 80 -6.63 -3.23 -9.52
CA ARG A 80 -5.23 -2.91 -9.79
C ARG A 80 -4.95 -3.08 -11.28
N GLU A 81 -5.18 -2.04 -12.07
CA GLU A 81 -4.88 -2.07 -13.52
C GLU A 81 -3.40 -2.38 -13.81
N SER A 82 -2.49 -2.01 -12.90
CA SER A 82 -1.04 -2.22 -13.08
C SER A 82 -0.56 -3.68 -12.89
N ILE A 83 -1.31 -4.54 -12.20
CA ILE A 83 -0.87 -5.92 -11.87
C ILE A 83 -1.99 -6.89 -12.25
N LEU A 84 -2.23 -6.99 -13.57
CA LEU A 84 -3.08 -8.01 -14.17
C LEU A 84 -4.55 -7.97 -13.66
N PRO A 85 -5.53 -8.68 -14.27
CA PRO A 85 -6.92 -8.58 -13.81
C PRO A 85 -7.05 -9.14 -12.38
N CYS A 86 -7.10 -8.21 -11.42
CA CYS A 86 -7.43 -8.43 -10.02
C CYS A 86 -8.74 -7.68 -9.76
N GLN A 87 -9.81 -8.38 -9.45
CA GLN A 87 -11.14 -7.80 -9.27
C GLN A 87 -11.97 -8.60 -8.25
N ALA A 88 -12.83 -7.91 -7.50
CA ALA A 88 -13.81 -8.52 -6.62
C ALA A 88 -15.11 -8.83 -7.38
N PHE A 89 -15.59 -10.05 -7.24
CA PHE A 89 -16.84 -10.56 -7.80
C PHE A 89 -17.81 -10.88 -6.67
N ARG A 90 -19.08 -10.51 -6.85
CA ARG A 90 -20.15 -10.80 -5.89
C ARG A 90 -20.71 -12.20 -6.13
N THR A 91 -20.71 -13.05 -5.12
CA THR A 91 -21.26 -14.41 -5.17
C THR A 91 -22.76 -14.42 -4.87
N LYS A 92 -23.44 -15.54 -5.15
CA LYS A 92 -24.90 -15.68 -4.94
C LYS A 92 -25.32 -15.51 -3.48
N ASP A 93 -24.46 -15.87 -2.54
CA ASP A 93 -24.66 -15.73 -1.09
C ASP A 93 -24.28 -14.32 -0.57
N GLN A 94 -24.19 -13.32 -1.46
CA GLN A 94 -23.94 -11.92 -1.13
C GLN A 94 -22.56 -11.63 -0.53
N ARG A 95 -21.61 -12.56 -0.68
CA ARG A 95 -20.21 -12.38 -0.30
C ARG A 95 -19.41 -11.87 -1.50
N TYR A 96 -18.22 -11.35 -1.24
CA TYR A 96 -17.28 -10.95 -2.28
C TYR A 96 -16.13 -11.95 -2.33
N PHE A 97 -15.75 -12.36 -3.53
CA PHE A 97 -14.57 -13.15 -3.81
C PHE A 97 -13.64 -12.38 -4.74
N VAL A 98 -12.36 -12.32 -4.41
CA VAL A 98 -11.36 -11.62 -5.24
C VAL A 98 -10.65 -12.62 -6.14
N VAL A 99 -10.71 -12.39 -7.44
CA VAL A 99 -9.96 -13.16 -8.44
C VAL A 99 -8.76 -12.33 -8.85
N ALA A 100 -7.55 -12.89 -8.75
CA ALA A 100 -6.31 -12.29 -9.22
C ALA A 100 -5.61 -13.25 -10.19
N VAL A 101 -5.49 -12.86 -11.46
CA VAL A 101 -4.91 -13.73 -12.48
C VAL A 101 -3.63 -13.14 -13.03
N GLY A 102 -2.48 -13.68 -12.60
CA GLY A 102 -1.17 -13.14 -12.95
C GLY A 102 -0.59 -13.55 -14.31
N SER A 103 -1.32 -14.28 -15.15
CA SER A 103 -0.82 -14.78 -16.44
C SER A 103 -1.90 -15.01 -17.48
N ASP A 104 -1.55 -14.88 -18.76
CA ASP A 104 -2.47 -15.14 -19.89
C ASP A 104 -3.05 -16.55 -19.89
N SER A 105 -2.25 -17.55 -19.49
CA SER A 105 -2.69 -18.94 -19.39
C SER A 105 -3.69 -19.13 -18.25
N GLY A 106 -3.51 -18.41 -17.13
CA GLY A 106 -4.50 -18.33 -16.06
C GLY A 106 -5.78 -17.64 -16.53
N PHE A 107 -5.66 -16.56 -17.31
CA PHE A 107 -6.81 -15.78 -17.76
C PHE A 107 -7.70 -16.59 -18.69
N LYS A 108 -7.10 -17.33 -19.62
CA LYS A 108 -7.82 -18.27 -20.50
C LYS A 108 -8.59 -19.36 -19.74
N LYS A 109 -8.10 -19.79 -18.58
CA LYS A 109 -8.77 -20.81 -17.74
C LYS A 109 -9.96 -20.26 -16.96
N VAL A 110 -9.89 -19.01 -16.53
CA VAL A 110 -10.97 -18.35 -15.77
C VAL A 110 -12.06 -17.80 -16.69
N ARG A 111 -11.73 -17.52 -17.97
CA ARG A 111 -12.67 -17.05 -18.98
C ARG A 111 -13.60 -18.13 -19.55
N ASN A 112 -13.18 -19.39 -19.53
CA ASN A 112 -13.97 -20.54 -20.00
C ASN A 112 -14.85 -21.10 -18.87
#